data_AF-A0A957N3S8-F1
#
_entry.id   AF-A0A957N3S8-F1
#
_cell.length_a   1.000
_cell.length_b   1.000
_cell.length_c   1.000
_cell.angle_alpha   90.00
_cell.angle_beta   90.00
_cell.angle_gamma   90.00
#
_symmetry.space_group_name_H-M   'P 1'
#
loop_
_entity.id
_entity.type
_entity.pdbx_description
1 polymer ?
#
loop_
_entity_poly.entity_id
_entity_poly.type
_entity_poly.pdbx_seq_one_letter_code
_entity_poly.pdbx_strand_id
1 'polypeptide(L)' 'MLPDFLSHYYEADTGPFRSLSALSQADAAALLARLREDGVFAGQRDGDYIARRHRAEASVRAAFIAKGGRPARL' A
#
# COMPACT_ATOMS: atom_id res chain seq x y z
N MET A 1 13.94 -19.55 8.38
CA MET A 1 12.92 -19.53 9.45
C MET A 1 11.80 -18.63 8.99
N LEU A 2 10.55 -19.07 9.07
CA LEU A 2 9.37 -18.23 8.77
C LEU A 2 8.94 -17.54 10.07
N PRO A 3 8.54 -16.26 10.03
CA PRO A 3 8.06 -15.55 11.22
C PRO A 3 6.72 -16.12 11.69
N ASP A 4 6.54 -16.23 13.01
CA ASP A 4 5.28 -16.68 13.61
C ASP A 4 4.16 -15.62 13.49
N PHE A 5 4.53 -14.35 13.31
CA PHE A 5 3.60 -13.23 13.19
C PHE A 5 4.10 -12.15 12.23
N LEU A 6 3.15 -11.51 11.56
CA LEU A 6 3.35 -10.27 10.79
C LEU A 6 2.54 -9.16 11.46
N SER A 7 3.23 -8.12 11.90
CA SER A 7 2.61 -6.97 12.58
C SER A 7 2.59 -5.76 11.66
N HIS A 8 1.45 -5.06 11.62
CA HIS A 8 1.33 -3.75 10.97
C HIS A 8 0.93 -2.71 12.00
N TYR A 9 1.79 -1.71 12.20
CA TYR A 9 1.54 -0.59 13.10
C TYR A 9 0.87 0.55 12.33
N TYR A 10 -0.18 1.11 12.91
CA TYR A 10 -0.96 2.21 12.36
C TYR A 10 -1.41 3.15 13.48
N GLU A 11 -1.79 4.37 13.11
CA GLU A 11 -2.36 5.36 14.03
C GLU A 11 -3.77 4.95 14.42
N ALA A 12 -4.02 4.78 15.73
CA ALA A 12 -5.28 4.25 16.24
C ALA A 12 -6.51 5.04 15.75
N ASP A 13 -6.39 6.36 15.66
CA ASP A 13 -7.46 7.28 15.26
C ASP A 13 -7.83 7.16 13.77
N THR A 14 -6.89 6.76 12.91
CA THR A 14 -7.13 6.59 11.45
C THR A 14 -7.65 5.19 11.11
N GLY A 15 -7.49 4.23 12.03
CA GLY A 15 -7.89 2.85 11.84
C GLY A 15 -6.91 2.02 10.99
N PRO A 16 -7.26 0.77 10.69
CA PRO A 16 -6.32 -0.22 10.16
C PRO A 16 -5.84 0.08 8.74
N PHE A 17 -4.82 -0.66 8.31
CA PHE A 17 -4.21 -0.56 6.99
C PHE A 17 -5.21 -0.54 5.84
N ARG A 18 -5.14 0.51 5.02
CA ARG A 18 -5.83 0.61 3.73
C ARG A 18 -4.80 0.91 2.65
N SER A 19 -4.72 0.07 1.63
CA SER A 19 -3.70 0.25 0.58
C SER A 19 -4.13 1.37 -0.38
N LEU A 20 -3.29 2.40 -0.53
CA LEU A 20 -3.51 3.45 -1.53
C LEU A 20 -3.41 2.90 -2.97
N SER A 21 -2.62 1.85 -3.20
CA SER A 21 -2.53 1.20 -4.52
C SER A 21 -3.76 0.37 -4.88
N ALA A 22 -4.73 0.23 -3.97
CA ALA A 22 -6.02 -0.34 -4.31
C ALA A 22 -6.91 0.63 -5.11
N LEU A 23 -6.61 1.93 -5.02
CA LEU A 23 -7.32 3.03 -5.67
C LEU A 23 -6.74 3.30 -7.07
N SER A 24 -7.45 4.11 -7.86
CA SER A 24 -6.88 4.69 -9.07
C SER A 24 -5.73 5.64 -8.72
N GLN A 25 -4.83 5.91 -9.66
CA GLN A 25 -3.71 6.82 -9.41
C GLN A 25 -4.19 8.24 -9.05
N ALA A 26 -5.30 8.69 -9.64
CA ALA A 26 -5.90 9.98 -9.33
C ALA A 26 -6.47 10.02 -7.91
N ASP A 27 -7.25 9.01 -7.53
CA ASP A 27 -7.86 8.92 -6.20
C ASP A 27 -6.78 8.76 -5.10
N ALA A 28 -5.75 7.96 -5.38
CA ALA A 28 -4.61 7.78 -4.49
C ALA A 28 -3.83 9.08 -4.29
N ALA A 29 -3.63 9.87 -5.35
CA ALA A 29 -2.96 11.17 -5.25
C ALA A 29 -3.79 12.19 -4.46
N ALA A 30 -5.11 12.25 -4.71
CA ALA A 30 -6.02 13.11 -3.98
C ALA A 30 -6.08 12.75 -2.49
N LEU A 31 -6.14 11.45 -2.16
CA LEU A 31 -6.11 11.00 -0.78
C LEU A 31 -4.76 11.30 -0.11
N LEU A 32 -3.63 11.08 -0.80
CA LEU A 32 -2.31 11.40 -0.25
C LEU A 32 -2.14 12.91 0.02
N ALA A 33 -2.71 13.77 -0.82
CA ALA A 33 -2.73 15.22 -0.58
C ALA A 33 -3.48 15.56 0.72
N ARG A 34 -4.66 14.97 0.94
CA ARG A 34 -5.42 15.15 2.20
C ARG A 34 -4.66 14.65 3.42
N LEU A 35 -4.06 13.45 3.33
CA LEU A 35 -3.28 12.87 4.43
C LEU A 35 -2.05 13.72 4.81
N ARG A 36 -1.52 14.53 3.88
CA ARG A 36 -0.46 15.50 4.19
C ARG A 36 -0.99 16.67 5.01
N GLU A 37 -2.18 17.17 4.69
CA GLU A 37 -2.84 18.25 5.43
C GLU A 37 -3.22 17.79 6.84
N ASP A 38 -3.66 16.53 6.98
CA ASP A 38 -4.01 15.92 8.26
C ASP A 38 -2.78 15.64 9.16
N GLY A 39 -1.56 15.80 8.63
CA GLY A 39 -0.32 15.62 9.40
C GLY A 39 -0.02 14.18 9.83
N VAL A 40 -0.74 13.20 9.29
CA VAL A 40 -0.57 11.78 9.64
C VAL A 40 0.71 11.21 9.02
N PHE A 41 1.25 10.15 9.61
CA PHE A 41 2.47 9.47 9.16
C PHE A 41 2.39 9.05 7.69
N ALA A 42 1.20 8.64 7.25
CA ALA A 42 0.94 8.27 5.86
C ALA A 42 1.15 9.40 4.84
N GLY A 43 1.02 10.66 5.26
CA GLY A 43 1.20 11.86 4.45
C GLY A 43 2.67 12.16 4.11
N GLN A 44 3.62 11.65 4.88
CA GLN A 44 5.07 11.89 4.67
C GLN A 44 5.63 11.26 3.37
N ARG A 45 4.82 10.47 2.67
CA ARG A 45 5.22 9.83 1.42
C ARG A 45 5.36 10.87 0.31
N ASP A 46 6.35 10.71 -0.56
CA ASP A 46 6.57 11.60 -1.71
C ASP A 46 5.52 11.40 -2.82
N GLY A 47 5.54 12.29 -3.83
CA GLY A 47 4.61 12.23 -4.97
C GLY A 47 4.72 10.97 -5.83
N ASP A 48 5.91 10.36 -5.85
CA ASP A 48 6.21 9.16 -6.65
C ASP A 48 5.88 7.86 -5.93
N TYR A 49 5.58 7.91 -4.63
CA TYR A 49 5.31 6.74 -3.80
C TYR A 49 4.28 5.81 -4.42
N ILE A 50 3.15 6.35 -4.89
CA ILE A 50 2.05 5.56 -5.46
C ILE A 50 2.50 4.82 -6.71
N ALA A 51 3.19 5.51 -7.62
CA ALA A 51 3.71 4.92 -8.84
C ALA A 51 4.74 3.81 -8.54
N ARG A 52 5.65 4.04 -7.58
CA ARG A 52 6.60 3.01 -7.13
C ARG A 52 5.88 1.81 -6.49
N ARG A 53 4.83 2.06 -5.70
CA ARG A 53 4.04 1.02 -5.03
C ARG A 53 3.34 0.12 -6.05
N HIS A 54 2.67 0.69 -7.05
CA HIS A 54 2.03 -0.09 -8.11
C HIS A 54 3.03 -0.96 -8.88
N ARG A 55 4.20 -0.40 -9.24
CA ARG A 55 5.26 -1.17 -9.92
C ARG A 55 5.75 -2.34 -9.08
N ALA A 56 6.01 -2.11 -7.79
CA ALA A 56 6.46 -3.15 -6.88
C ALA A 56 5.41 -4.27 -6.72
N GLU A 57 4.13 -3.92 -6.56
CA GLU A 57 3.05 -4.90 -6.47
C GLU A 57 2.89 -5.72 -7.73
N ALA A 58 2.95 -5.07 -8.91
CA ALA A 58 2.88 -5.76 -10.18
C ALA A 58 4.01 -6.79 -10.33
N SER A 59 5.25 -6.40 -10.00
CA SER A 59 6.41 -7.29 -10.05
C SER A 59 6.28 -8.47 -9.08
N VAL A 60 5.88 -8.23 -7.83
CA VAL A 60 5.67 -9.29 -6.82
C VAL A 60 4.56 -10.24 -7.25
N ARG A 61 3.43 -9.69 -7.74
CA ARG A 61 2.30 -10.49 -8.23
C ARG A 61 2.72 -11.36 -9.42
N ALA A 62 3.45 -10.80 -10.38
CA ALA A 62 3.95 -11.54 -11.53
C ALA A 62 4.89 -12.67 -11.10
N ALA A 63 5.83 -12.40 -10.20
CA ALA A 63 6.74 -13.41 -9.67
C ALA A 63 6.01 -14.52 -8.89
N PHE A 64 4.98 -14.16 -8.13
CA PHE A 64 4.15 -15.13 -7.40
C PHE A 64 3.39 -16.06 -8.37
N ILE A 65 2.79 -15.50 -9.43
CA ILE A 65 2.10 -16.27 -10.47
C ILE A 65 3.06 -17.19 -11.23
N ALA A 66 4.25 -16.69 -11.60
CA ALA A 66 5.27 -17.48 -12.29
C ALA A 66 5.73 -18.70 -11.47
N LYS A 67 5.63 -18.63 -10.13
CA LYS A 67 5.90 -19.75 -9.22
C LYS A 67 4.68 -20.66 -8.97
N GLY A 68 3.60 -20.50 -9.73
CA GLY A 68 2.36 -21.27 -9.60
C GLY A 68 1.36 -20.71 -8.58
N GLY A 69 1.65 -19.55 -7.99
CA GLY A 69 0.77 -18.90 -7.03
C GLY A 69 -0.50 -18.35 -7.69
N ARG A 70 -1.61 -18.33 -6.94
CA ARG A 70 -2.91 -17.79 -7.38
C ARG A 70 -3.31 -16.63 -6.45
N PRO A 71 -2.87 -15.39 -6.74
CA PRO A 71 -3.17 -14.26 -5.88
C PRO A 71 -4.65 -13.91 -5.96
N ALA A 72 -5.35 -14.03 -4.85
CA ALA A 72 -6.73 -13.57 -4.70
C ALA A 72 -6.75 -12.14 -4.13
N ARG A 73 -7.68 -11.32 -4.60
CA ARG A 73 -8.02 -10.05 -3.95
C ARG A 73 -9.19 -10.38 -3.03
N LEU A 74 -8.98 -10.25 -1.72
CA LEU A 74 -10.04 -10.32 -0.71
C LEU A 74 -10.76 -8.97 -0.64
#